data_AF-A0A7V3M365-F1
#
_entry.id   AF-A0A7V3M365-F1
#
_cell.length_a   1.000
_cell.length_b   1.000
_cell.length_c   1.000
_cell.angle_alpha   90.00
_cell.angle_beta   90.00
_cell.angle_gamma   90.00
#
_symmetry.space_group_name_H-M   'P 1'
#
loop_
_entity.id
_entity.type
_entity.pdbx_description
1 polymer ?
#
loop_
_entity_poly.entity_id
_entity_poly.type
_entity_poly.pdbx_seq_one_letter_code
_entity_poly.pdbx_strand_id
1 'polypeptide(L)'
;AVGMDDFAQKLVGRVSAVALPEVGSRVGQGERGWSLVSDSKSVDMLSPVDGTVVAVNPKVLASPETVNQDPYGDGWLLQVKAPRLTANVKQLLSGTLARRWMEQVCENLRAMMNPDLGRAYQDGGLPIEGMARGLDPERWDEVARGFFLA
;
A
#
# COMPACT_ATOMS: atom_id res chain seq x y z
N ALA A 1 15.06 3.43 1.46
CA ALA A 1 13.99 3.42 2.47
C ALA A 1 12.79 2.69 1.88
N VAL A 2 11.91 2.15 2.72
CA VAL A 2 10.67 1.46 2.33
C VAL A 2 9.49 2.32 2.78
N GLY A 3 8.50 2.49 1.91
CA GLY A 3 7.31 3.32 2.13
C GLY A 3 6.16 2.88 1.22
N MET A 4 5.09 3.69 1.18
CA MET A 4 3.95 3.47 0.28
C MET A 4 4.12 4.31 -1.00
N ASP A 5 3.53 3.85 -2.11
CA ASP A 5 3.36 4.68 -3.29
C ASP A 5 2.01 5.46 -3.25
N ASP A 6 1.86 6.46 -4.13
CA ASP A 6 0.65 7.29 -4.20
C ASP A 6 -0.62 6.48 -4.51
N PHE A 7 -0.48 5.36 -5.22
CA PHE A 7 -1.62 4.50 -5.50
C PHE A 7 -2.07 3.74 -4.25
N ALA A 8 -1.14 3.11 -3.55
CA ALA A 8 -1.38 2.36 -2.33
C ALA A 8 -1.99 3.25 -1.24
N GLN A 9 -1.53 4.49 -1.08
CA GLN A 9 -2.09 5.39 -0.04
C GLN A 9 -3.54 5.78 -0.34
N LYS A 10 -3.89 5.99 -1.62
CA LYS A 10 -5.29 6.24 -2.03
C LYS A 10 -6.17 5.02 -1.84
N LEU A 11 -5.62 3.83 -2.10
CA LEU A 11 -6.35 2.57 -1.95
C LEU A 11 -6.64 2.26 -0.48
N VAL A 12 -5.64 2.34 0.39
CA VAL A 12 -5.80 2.15 1.85
C VAL A 12 -6.73 3.21 2.43
N GLY A 13 -6.65 4.45 1.94
CA GLY A 13 -7.36 5.58 2.49
C GLY A 13 -6.56 6.25 3.62
N ARG A 14 -7.24 7.01 4.46
CA ARG A 14 -6.60 7.80 5.52
C ARG A 14 -6.01 6.87 6.58
N VAL A 15 -4.69 6.84 6.70
CA VAL A 15 -3.98 6.04 7.70
C VAL A 15 -4.14 6.70 9.07
N SER A 16 -4.62 5.94 10.05
CA SER A 16 -4.82 6.39 11.44
C SER A 16 -3.84 5.76 12.42
N ALA A 17 -3.23 4.63 12.07
CA ALA A 17 -2.13 4.02 12.85
C ALA A 17 -1.21 3.18 11.95
N VAL A 18 0.03 3.01 12.40
CA VAL A 18 1.06 2.19 11.74
C VAL A 18 1.71 1.28 12.78
N ALA A 19 1.78 -0.02 12.51
CA ALA A 19 2.50 -0.98 13.34
C ALA A 19 3.76 -1.43 12.59
N LEU A 20 4.91 -0.91 13.01
CA LEU A 20 6.21 -1.20 12.41
C LEU A 20 7.00 -2.22 13.24
N PRO A 21 7.83 -3.07 12.60
CA PRO A 21 8.77 -3.93 13.30
C PRO A 21 9.84 -3.11 14.02
N GLU A 22 10.45 -3.69 15.05
CA GLU A 22 11.52 -3.04 15.80
C GLU A 22 12.83 -2.96 14.99
N VAL A 23 13.68 -1.97 15.33
CA VAL A 23 15.04 -1.92 14.80
C VAL A 23 15.81 -3.16 15.27
N GLY A 24 16.44 -3.87 14.34
CA GLY A 24 17.10 -5.15 14.56
C GLY A 24 16.26 -6.36 14.16
N SER A 25 14.95 -6.20 13.95
CA SER A 25 14.09 -7.29 13.45
C SER A 25 14.46 -7.70 12.03
N ARG A 26 14.26 -8.98 11.70
CA ARG A 26 14.39 -9.48 10.32
C ARG A 26 13.05 -9.36 9.60
N VAL A 27 13.12 -9.02 8.32
CA VAL A 27 12.00 -9.05 7.38
C VAL A 27 12.38 -9.94 6.19
N GLY A 28 11.42 -10.67 5.64
CA GLY A 28 11.59 -11.53 4.47
C GLY A 28 10.92 -10.94 3.23
N GLN A 29 11.56 -11.03 2.05
CA GLN A 29 10.94 -10.58 0.81
C GLN A 29 9.65 -11.38 0.53
N GLY A 30 8.54 -10.68 0.28
CA GLY A 30 7.23 -11.30 0.07
C GLY A 30 6.56 -11.82 1.34
N GLU A 31 7.15 -11.59 2.52
CA GLU A 31 6.55 -11.92 3.81
C GLU A 31 5.96 -10.68 4.47
N ARG A 32 4.98 -10.88 5.37
CA ARG A 32 4.35 -9.81 6.13
C ARG A 32 5.42 -9.06 6.95
N GLY A 33 5.55 -7.76 6.69
CA GLY A 33 6.54 -6.91 7.34
C GLY A 33 5.95 -5.98 8.39
N TRP A 34 4.84 -5.33 8.07
CA TRP A 34 4.18 -4.32 8.92
C TRP A 34 2.69 -4.23 8.58
N SER A 35 1.93 -3.49 9.38
CA SER A 35 0.52 -3.22 9.11
C SER A 35 0.13 -1.75 9.28
N LEU A 36 -0.93 -1.37 8.58
CA LEU A 36 -1.50 -0.02 8.57
C LEU A 36 -2.97 -0.11 8.96
N VAL A 37 -3.47 0.88 9.70
CA VAL A 37 -4.89 0.95 10.07
C VAL A 37 -5.54 2.13 9.36
N SER A 38 -6.69 1.89 8.72
CA SER A 38 -7.56 2.93 8.14
C SER A 38 -9.02 2.60 8.40
N ASP A 39 -9.81 3.56 8.92
CA ASP A 39 -11.24 3.40 9.23
C ASP A 39 -11.58 2.06 9.94
N SER A 40 -10.79 1.71 10.96
CA SER A 40 -10.90 0.47 11.78
C SER A 40 -10.54 -0.84 11.06
N LYS A 41 -10.04 -0.79 9.82
CA LYS A 41 -9.50 -1.96 9.10
C LYS A 41 -7.98 -1.97 9.17
N SER A 42 -7.40 -3.14 9.43
CA SER A 42 -5.96 -3.37 9.37
C SER A 42 -5.60 -3.93 8.00
N VAL A 43 -4.58 -3.35 7.35
CA VAL A 43 -4.02 -3.79 6.08
C VAL A 43 -2.58 -4.25 6.33
N ASP A 44 -2.32 -5.52 6.07
CA ASP A 44 -0.97 -6.09 6.15
C ASP A 44 -0.18 -5.76 4.88
N MET A 45 1.08 -5.39 5.05
CA MET A 45 1.99 -5.05 3.95
C MET A 45 3.15 -6.06 3.90
N LEU A 46 3.51 -6.49 2.69
CA LEU A 46 4.66 -7.36 2.47
C LEU A 46 5.96 -6.55 2.38
N SER A 47 7.05 -7.13 2.88
CA SER A 47 8.37 -6.54 2.70
C SER A 47 8.86 -6.74 1.26
N PRO A 48 9.33 -5.69 0.57
CA PRO A 48 9.87 -5.82 -0.79
C PRO A 48 11.26 -6.46 -0.84
N VAL A 49 11.93 -6.60 0.30
CA VAL A 49 13.31 -7.11 0.41
C VAL A 49 13.47 -7.99 1.65
N ASP A 50 14.44 -8.90 1.62
CA ASP A 50 14.92 -9.57 2.81
C ASP A 50 16.06 -8.80 3.47
N GLY A 51 16.07 -8.73 4.80
CA GLY A 51 17.13 -8.05 5.53
C GLY A 51 16.80 -7.74 6.98
N THR A 52 17.53 -6.79 7.54
CA THR A 52 17.37 -6.34 8.92
C THR A 52 16.91 -4.89 8.96
N VAL A 53 15.88 -4.60 9.74
CA VAL A 53 15.40 -3.24 9.97
C VAL A 53 16.48 -2.46 10.71
N VAL A 54 16.91 -1.33 10.15
CA VAL A 54 17.96 -0.47 10.74
C VAL A 54 17.42 0.86 11.26
N ALA A 55 16.25 1.28 10.78
CA ALA A 55 15.56 2.47 11.28
C ALA A 55 14.05 2.35 11.01
N VAL A 56 13.26 2.99 11.86
CA VAL A 56 11.82 3.23 11.68
C VAL A 56 11.57 4.72 11.70
N ASN A 57 10.50 5.19 11.06
CA ASN A 57 10.19 6.62 11.02
C ASN A 57 9.38 7.05 12.25
N PRO A 58 9.98 7.78 13.21
CA PRO A 58 9.26 8.22 14.40
C PRO A 58 8.17 9.24 14.07
N LYS A 59 8.32 10.01 12.98
CA LYS A 59 7.32 11.00 12.54
C LYS A 59 6.02 10.31 12.14
N VAL A 60 6.10 9.23 11.39
CA VAL A 60 4.91 8.45 10.99
C VAL A 60 4.26 7.75 12.19
N LEU A 61 5.04 7.29 13.17
CA LEU A 61 4.49 6.70 14.39
C LEU A 61 3.72 7.73 15.23
N ALA A 62 4.16 8.99 15.24
CA ALA A 62 3.49 10.09 15.94
C ALA A 62 2.33 10.71 15.11
N SER A 63 2.50 10.77 13.80
CA SER A 63 1.59 11.40 12.83
C SER A 63 1.41 10.50 11.60
N PRO A 64 0.59 9.44 11.70
CA PRO A 64 0.36 8.46 10.62
C PRO A 64 -0.11 9.07 9.30
N GLU A 65 -0.79 10.21 9.34
CA GLU A 65 -1.27 10.96 8.17
C GLU A 65 -0.13 11.43 7.25
N THR A 66 1.11 11.49 7.76
CA THR A 66 2.30 11.83 6.95
C THR A 66 2.47 10.86 5.78
N VAL A 67 2.06 9.59 5.95
CA VAL A 67 2.11 8.56 4.90
C VAL A 67 1.20 8.92 3.72
N ASN A 68 0.05 9.55 3.98
CA ASN A 68 -0.86 10.03 2.95
C ASN A 68 -0.39 11.36 2.33
N GLN A 69 0.21 12.26 3.14
CA GLN A 69 0.59 13.61 2.71
C GLN A 69 1.86 13.65 1.84
N ASP A 70 2.88 12.88 2.21
CA ASP A 70 4.17 12.87 1.52
C ASP A 70 4.75 11.44 1.45
N PRO A 71 4.12 10.53 0.68
CA PRO A 71 4.49 9.11 0.64
C PRO A 71 5.94 8.86 0.18
N TYR A 72 6.51 9.76 -0.63
CA TYR A 72 7.85 9.62 -1.19
C TYR A 72 8.94 10.43 -0.46
N GLY A 73 8.58 11.41 0.35
CA GLY A 73 9.49 12.17 1.21
C GLY A 73 9.39 11.74 2.66
N ASP A 74 8.71 12.53 3.47
CA ASP A 74 8.61 12.36 4.93
C ASP A 74 7.80 11.14 5.38
N GLY A 75 7.01 10.54 4.49
CA GLY A 75 6.13 9.39 4.73
C GLY A 75 6.80 8.01 4.64
N TRP A 76 8.14 7.95 4.56
CA TRP A 76 8.85 6.66 4.62
C TRP A 76 8.52 5.91 5.92
N LEU A 77 8.47 4.59 5.90
CA LEU A 77 8.04 3.78 7.04
C LEU A 77 9.24 3.24 7.82
N LEU A 78 10.13 2.53 7.12
CA LEU A 78 11.32 1.92 7.70
C LEU A 78 12.48 1.88 6.71
N GLN A 79 13.67 1.59 7.22
CA GLN A 79 14.87 1.31 6.43
C GLN A 79 15.35 -0.10 6.72
N VAL A 80 15.67 -0.85 5.66
CA VAL A 80 16.14 -2.22 5.75
C VAL A 80 17.54 -2.30 5.18
N LYS A 81 18.48 -2.88 5.95
CA LYS A 81 19.77 -3.33 5.44
C LYS A 81 19.56 -4.67 4.75
N ALA A 82 19.41 -4.62 3.44
CA ALA A 82 19.22 -5.80 2.59
C ALA A 82 20.58 -6.27 2.02
N PRO A 83 21.17 -7.38 2.53
CA PRO A 83 22.46 -7.86 2.05
C PRO A 83 22.41 -8.34 0.59
N ARG A 84 21.21 -8.68 0.08
CA ARG A 84 20.98 -9.20 -1.27
C ARG A 84 20.18 -8.25 -2.15
N LEU A 85 20.26 -6.93 -1.90
CA LEU A 85 19.43 -5.92 -2.57
C LEU A 85 19.40 -6.08 -4.10
N THR A 86 20.55 -6.31 -4.74
CA THR A 86 20.64 -6.52 -6.20
C THR A 86 19.81 -7.70 -6.69
N ALA A 87 19.68 -8.76 -5.90
CA ALA A 87 18.83 -9.90 -6.21
C ALA A 87 17.36 -9.59 -5.90
N ASN A 88 17.07 -8.92 -4.79
CA ASN A 88 15.70 -8.56 -4.40
C ASN A 88 15.02 -7.69 -5.47
N VAL A 89 15.71 -6.65 -5.95
CA VAL A 89 15.16 -5.70 -6.93
C VAL A 89 14.82 -6.38 -8.26
N LYS A 90 15.52 -7.44 -8.64
CA LYS A 90 15.20 -8.21 -9.86
C LYS A 90 13.88 -8.98 -9.76
N GLN A 91 13.43 -9.28 -8.55
CA GLN A 91 12.17 -9.98 -8.30
C GLN A 91 11.00 -9.01 -8.10
N LEU A 92 11.27 -7.71 -8.02
CA LEU A 92 10.24 -6.68 -7.93
C LEU A 92 9.77 -6.26 -9.31
N LEU A 93 8.48 -5.90 -9.39
CA LEU A 93 7.93 -5.27 -10.58
C LEU A 93 8.66 -3.94 -10.84
N SER A 94 9.22 -3.78 -12.03
CA SER A 94 9.94 -2.56 -12.41
C SER A 94 9.68 -2.16 -13.87
N GLY A 95 9.94 -0.88 -14.17
CA GLY A 95 9.88 -0.33 -15.52
C GLY A 95 8.52 -0.49 -16.20
N THR A 96 8.52 -1.03 -17.42
CA THR A 96 7.31 -1.23 -18.22
C THR A 96 6.37 -2.29 -17.63
N LEU A 97 6.92 -3.29 -16.93
CA LEU A 97 6.11 -4.34 -16.32
C LEU A 97 5.29 -3.80 -15.15
N ALA A 98 5.91 -3.00 -14.28
CA ALA A 98 5.21 -2.33 -13.19
C ALA A 98 4.07 -1.42 -13.69
N ARG A 99 4.32 -0.64 -14.76
CA ARG A 99 3.30 0.23 -15.36
C ARG A 99 2.11 -0.57 -15.89
N ARG A 100 2.35 -1.62 -16.66
CA ARG A 100 1.27 -2.48 -17.21
C ARG A 100 0.50 -3.19 -16.11
N TRP A 101 1.19 -3.69 -15.09
CA TRP A 101 0.54 -4.29 -13.93
C TRP A 101 -0.35 -3.27 -13.21
N MET A 102 0.13 -2.05 -13.01
CA MET A 102 -0.65 -0.98 -12.39
C MET A 102 -1.87 -0.59 -13.24
N GLU A 103 -1.73 -0.49 -14.57
CA GLU A 103 -2.84 -0.28 -15.50
C GLU A 103 -3.89 -1.38 -15.37
N GLN A 104 -3.46 -2.65 -15.29
CA GLN A 104 -4.37 -3.79 -15.11
C GLN A 104 -5.06 -3.77 -13.75
N VAL A 105 -4.35 -3.43 -12.67
CA VAL A 105 -4.94 -3.27 -11.34
C VAL A 105 -5.99 -2.17 -11.35
N CYS A 106 -5.71 -1.02 -11.95
CA CYS A 106 -6.68 0.08 -12.09
C CYS A 106 -7.93 -0.37 -12.86
N GLU A 107 -7.77 -1.10 -13.96
CA GLU A 107 -8.89 -1.62 -14.75
C GLU A 107 -9.72 -2.64 -13.96
N ASN A 108 -9.05 -3.58 -13.27
CA ASN A 108 -9.71 -4.57 -12.43
C ASN A 108 -10.47 -3.93 -11.27
N LEU A 109 -9.84 -2.96 -10.59
CA LEU A 109 -10.47 -2.20 -9.51
C LEU A 109 -11.69 -1.43 -10.04
N ARG A 110 -11.58 -0.78 -11.20
CA ARG A 110 -12.67 -0.07 -11.86
C ARG A 110 -13.84 -0.99 -12.19
N ALA A 111 -13.57 -2.18 -12.73
CA ALA A 111 -14.60 -3.18 -13.02
C ALA A 111 -15.28 -3.71 -11.75
N MET A 112 -14.50 -3.93 -10.69
CA MET A 112 -15.01 -4.40 -9.39
C MET A 112 -15.89 -3.35 -8.69
N MET A 113 -15.48 -2.08 -8.75
CA MET A 113 -16.19 -0.97 -8.11
C MET A 113 -17.53 -0.67 -8.78
N ASN A 114 -17.75 -1.13 -10.02
CA ASN A 114 -18.95 -0.71 -10.73
C ASN A 114 -19.41 -1.69 -11.83
N PRO A 115 -20.09 -2.80 -11.45
CA PRO A 115 -20.72 -3.68 -12.42
C PRO A 115 -21.84 -3.00 -13.24
N ASP A 116 -22.38 -1.85 -12.78
CA ASP A 116 -23.48 -1.10 -13.42
C ASP A 116 -23.07 0.24 -14.07
N LEU A 117 -21.77 0.52 -14.22
CA LEU A 117 -21.23 1.77 -14.81
C LEU A 117 -21.43 1.87 -16.33
N GLY A 118 -22.31 1.05 -16.90
CA GLY A 118 -22.89 1.30 -18.22
C GLY A 118 -23.98 2.38 -18.20
N ARG A 119 -24.47 2.77 -17.01
CA ARG A 119 -25.56 3.76 -16.87
C ARG A 119 -25.41 4.64 -15.62
N ALA A 120 -24.42 5.53 -15.56
CA ALA A 120 -24.50 6.67 -14.63
C ALA A 120 -23.66 7.89 -15.06
N TYR A 121 -24.38 8.86 -15.65
CA TYR A 121 -24.29 10.33 -15.62
C TYR A 121 -23.02 11.14 -16.00
N GLN A 122 -23.31 12.25 -16.68
CA GLN A 122 -22.43 13.22 -17.36
C GLN A 122 -22.03 14.42 -16.46
N ASP A 123 -22.28 14.36 -15.16
CA ASP A 123 -22.23 15.49 -14.25
C ASP A 123 -21.12 15.36 -13.19
N GLY A 124 -19.87 15.24 -13.63
CA GLY A 124 -18.67 15.64 -12.86
C GLY A 124 -18.71 15.45 -11.34
N GLY A 125 -18.97 14.22 -10.87
CA GLY A 125 -19.07 13.90 -9.45
C GLY A 125 -17.78 14.22 -8.68
N LEU A 126 -17.93 14.80 -7.48
CA LEU A 126 -16.82 15.16 -6.58
C LEU A 126 -15.99 13.91 -6.22
N PRO A 127 -14.65 14.03 -6.08
CA PRO A 127 -13.82 12.91 -5.63
C PRO A 127 -14.24 12.50 -4.22
N ILE A 128 -14.70 11.26 -4.05
CA ILE A 128 -15.00 10.71 -2.73
C ILE A 128 -13.67 10.31 -2.09
N GLU A 129 -13.26 10.99 -1.02
CA GLU A 129 -12.14 10.53 -0.19
C GLU A 129 -12.55 9.28 0.61
N GLY A 130 -11.77 8.20 0.46
CA GLY A 130 -11.96 6.94 1.17
C GLY A 130 -12.58 5.83 0.31
N MET A 131 -11.76 5.20 -0.55
CA MET A 131 -12.17 4.06 -1.40
C MET A 131 -12.67 2.85 -0.59
N ALA A 132 -12.27 2.73 0.68
CA ALA A 132 -12.70 1.67 1.59
C ALA A 132 -14.12 1.84 2.18
N ARG A 133 -14.72 3.04 2.10
CA ARG A 133 -16.08 3.30 2.64
C ARG A 133 -17.20 2.79 1.75
N GLY A 134 -16.95 2.62 0.44
CA GLY A 134 -17.94 2.19 -0.54
C GLY A 134 -17.92 0.69 -0.85
N LEU A 135 -16.99 -0.07 -0.27
CA LEU A 135 -16.80 -1.49 -0.56
C LEU A 135 -17.30 -2.34 0.61
N ASP A 136 -18.16 -3.31 0.29
CA ASP A 136 -18.58 -4.39 1.18
C ASP A 136 -17.32 -5.06 1.80
N PRO A 137 -17.28 -5.35 3.13
CA PRO A 137 -16.13 -5.95 3.80
C PRO A 137 -15.52 -7.16 3.08
N GLU A 138 -16.34 -8.04 2.48
CA GLU A 138 -15.84 -9.23 1.76
C GLU A 138 -15.11 -8.87 0.46
N ARG A 139 -15.57 -7.83 -0.25
CA ARG A 139 -14.93 -7.34 -1.49
C ARG A 139 -13.63 -6.60 -1.19
N TRP A 140 -13.57 -5.90 -0.06
CA TRP A 140 -12.35 -5.25 0.38
C TRP A 140 -11.24 -6.27 0.69
N ASP A 141 -11.59 -7.40 1.32
CA ASP A 141 -10.63 -8.46 1.62
C ASP A 141 -10.05 -9.10 0.35
N GLU A 142 -10.84 -9.24 -0.71
CA GLU A 142 -10.37 -9.75 -2.00
C GLU A 142 -9.38 -8.78 -2.67
N VAL A 143 -9.71 -7.48 -2.69
CA VAL A 143 -8.81 -6.43 -3.21
C VAL A 143 -7.52 -6.36 -2.40
N ALA A 144 -7.62 -6.39 -1.06
CA ALA A 144 -6.46 -6.32 -0.19
C ALA A 144 -5.53 -7.53 -0.39
N ARG A 145 -6.09 -8.74 -0.56
CA ARG A 145 -5.30 -9.95 -0.85
C ARG A 145 -4.62 -9.87 -2.21
N GLY A 146 -5.32 -9.43 -3.26
CA GLY A 146 -4.76 -9.36 -4.62
C GLY A 146 -3.69 -8.28 -4.80
N PHE A 147 -3.73 -7.21 -4.00
CA PHE A 147 -2.83 -6.07 -4.15
C PHE A 147 -1.72 -6.02 -3.11
N PHE A 148 -2.02 -6.30 -1.84
CA PHE A 148 -1.04 -6.18 -0.75
C PHE A 148 -0.38 -7.50 -0.36
N LEU A 149 -0.96 -8.66 -0.73
CA LEU A 149 -0.50 -9.98 -0.30
C LEU A 149 -0.10 -10.93 -1.45
N ALA A 150 -0.07 -10.44 -2.70
CA ALA A 150 0.26 -11.22 -3.89
C ALA A 150 1.76 -11.22 -4.23
#